data_AF-A0A960ECZ4-F1
#
_entry.id   AF-A0A960ECZ4-F1
#
_cell.length_a   1.000
_cell.length_b   1.000
_cell.length_c   1.000
_cell.angle_alpha   90.00
_cell.angle_beta   90.00
_cell.angle_gamma   90.00
#
_symmetry.space_group_name_H-M   'P 1'
#
loop_
_entity.id
_entity.type
_entity.pdbx_description
1 polymer ?
#
loop_
_entity_poly.entity_id
_entity_poly.type
_entity_poly.pdbx_seq_one_letter_code
_entity_poly.pdbx_strand_id
1 'polypeptide(L)'
;ARFVIVLIEGKLPTKITGDIQEQYGFLTSISHLGLSLDSREEVDRIAEMANEEGCLLLGPMYRNEVVGYICIVTDPDGNNLEFSVEQVLG
;
A
#
# COMPACT_ATOMS: atom_id res chain seq x y z
N ALA A 1 1.48 -15.64 -7.18
CA ALA A 1 0.35 -14.96 -7.84
C ALA A 1 0.80 -13.55 -8.21
N ARG A 2 0.29 -12.95 -9.30
CA ARG A 2 0.49 -11.53 -9.61
C ARG A 2 -0.87 -10.87 -9.40
N PHE A 3 -0.98 -9.98 -8.43
CA PHE A 3 -2.20 -9.21 -8.20
C PHE A 3 -1.93 -7.77 -8.65
N VAL A 4 -2.97 -7.10 -9.16
CA VAL A 4 -2.95 -5.69 -9.50
C VAL A 4 -3.92 -5.02 -8.54
N ILE A 5 -3.43 -4.09 -7.73
CA ILE A 5 -4.28 -3.24 -6.90
C ILE A 5 -4.50 -1.95 -7.70
N VAL A 6 -5.75 -1.60 -7.91
CA VAL A 6 -6.14 -0.35 -8.58
C VAL A 6 -6.83 0.52 -7.55
N LEU A 7 -6.21 1.66 -7.25
CA LEU A 7 -6.74 2.67 -6.33
C LEU A 7 -7.22 3.83 -7.20
N ILE A 8 -8.49 4.21 -7.08
CA ILE A 8 -9.12 5.22 -7.92
C ILE A 8 -9.63 6.32 -7.01
N GLU A 9 -9.11 7.53 -7.20
CA GLU A 9 -9.65 8.71 -6.54
C GLU A 9 -10.95 9.17 -7.25
N GLY A 10 -12.05 9.27 -6.50
CA GLY A 10 -13.31 9.82 -6.99
C GLY A 10 -14.25 8.78 -7.60
N LYS A 11 -15.08 9.20 -8.57
CA LYS A 11 -16.17 8.36 -9.07
C LYS A 11 -15.66 7.21 -9.95
N LEU A 12 -16.23 6.03 -9.76
CA LEU A 12 -16.00 4.89 -10.64
C LEU A 12 -16.25 5.27 -12.11
N PRO A 13 -15.27 5.07 -13.01
CA PRO A 13 -15.45 5.35 -14.42
C PRO A 13 -16.42 4.33 -15.02
N THR A 14 -17.71 4.69 -15.11
CA THR A 14 -18.81 3.80 -15.53
C THR A 14 -18.62 3.17 -16.92
N LYS A 15 -17.84 3.81 -17.80
CA LYS A 15 -17.44 3.23 -19.09
C LYS A 15 -16.54 1.99 -18.96
N ILE A 16 -15.83 1.85 -17.85
CA ILE A 16 -14.91 0.75 -17.55
C ILE A 16 -15.57 -0.24 -16.59
N THR A 17 -16.28 0.26 -15.58
CA THR A 17 -16.79 -0.54 -14.46
C THR A 17 -18.19 -1.11 -14.69
N GLY A 18 -18.90 -0.68 -15.73
CA GLY A 18 -20.26 -1.15 -16.03
C GLY A 18 -21.22 -0.86 -14.88
N ASP A 19 -21.96 -1.89 -14.45
CA ASP A 19 -23.01 -1.80 -13.43
C ASP A 19 -22.50 -1.99 -11.98
N ILE A 20 -21.18 -1.98 -11.76
CA ILE A 20 -20.62 -2.05 -10.41
C ILE A 20 -21.16 -0.88 -9.60
N GLN A 21 -21.83 -1.19 -8.49
CA GLN A 21 -22.27 -0.18 -7.54
C GLN A 21 -21.07 0.35 -6.77
N GLU A 22 -20.92 1.66 -6.77
CA GLU A 22 -19.90 2.33 -5.99
C GLU A 22 -20.18 2.14 -4.49
N GLN A 23 -19.28 1.44 -3.82
CA GLN A 23 -19.30 1.22 -2.38
C GLN A 23 -17.94 1.59 -1.82
N TYR A 24 -17.92 2.54 -0.90
CA TYR A 24 -16.70 2.96 -0.22
C TYR A 24 -16.49 2.08 1.03
N GLY A 25 -15.35 1.40 1.09
CA GLY A 25 -14.90 0.65 2.25
C GLY A 25 -13.50 1.10 2.62
N PHE A 26 -13.31 1.54 3.87
CA PHE A 26 -12.02 2.02 4.35
C PHE A 26 -11.35 0.97 5.24
N LEU A 27 -10.07 0.74 5.02
CA LEU A 27 -9.22 0.04 5.98
C LEU A 27 -8.99 0.97 7.18
N THR A 28 -9.82 0.83 8.22
CA THR A 28 -9.75 1.71 9.39
C THR A 28 -8.68 1.29 10.40
N SER A 29 -8.20 2.23 11.23
CA SER A 29 -7.15 2.00 12.24
C SER A 29 -5.84 1.51 11.60
N ILE A 30 -5.24 0.44 12.12
CA ILE A 30 -4.02 -0.17 11.57
C ILE A 30 -4.30 -1.17 10.44
N SER A 31 -5.55 -1.34 9.98
CA SER A 31 -5.82 -2.21 8.85
C SER A 31 -5.08 -1.72 7.60
N HIS A 32 -4.39 -2.62 6.91
CA HIS A 32 -3.59 -2.31 5.74
C HIS A 32 -3.53 -3.51 4.78
N LEU A 33 -3.14 -3.24 3.54
CA LEU A 33 -2.76 -4.28 2.57
C LEU A 33 -1.23 -4.42 2.59
N GLY A 34 -0.75 -5.63 2.92
CA GLY A 34 0.68 -5.93 2.95
C GLY A 34 1.19 -6.50 1.63
N LEU A 35 2.34 -6.00 1.17
CA LEU A 35 2.97 -6.31 -0.10
C LEU A 35 4.43 -6.71 0.14
N SER A 36 4.73 -8.00 -0.01
CA SER A 36 6.11 -8.49 0.11
C SER A 36 6.93 -8.13 -1.13
N LEU A 37 8.09 -7.53 -0.89
CA LEU A 37 9.08 -7.20 -1.91
C LEU A 37 10.29 -8.12 -1.81
N ASP A 38 11.14 -8.07 -2.83
CA ASP A 38 12.31 -8.92 -2.96
C ASP A 38 13.56 -8.36 -2.24
N SER A 39 13.61 -7.06 -1.96
CA SER A 39 14.79 -6.42 -1.36
C SER A 39 14.47 -5.13 -0.61
N ARG A 40 15.39 -4.70 0.27
CA ARG A 40 15.26 -3.43 1.01
C ARG A 40 15.32 -2.23 0.07
N GLU A 41 16.10 -2.32 -1.01
CA GLU A 41 16.20 -1.28 -2.01
C GLU A 41 14.87 -1.04 -2.75
N GLU A 42 14.03 -2.08 -2.92
CA GLU A 42 12.67 -1.89 -3.46
C GLU A 42 11.79 -1.12 -2.45
N VAL A 43 11.89 -1.43 -1.15
CA VAL A 43 11.20 -0.68 -0.08
C VAL A 43 11.66 0.79 -0.06
N ASP A 44 12.97 1.03 -0.16
CA ASP A 44 13.54 2.38 -0.18
C ASP A 44 13.05 3.19 -1.39
N ARG A 45 13.04 2.59 -2.59
CA ARG A 45 12.53 3.25 -3.81
C ARG A 45 11.07 3.65 -3.69
N ILE A 46 10.22 2.77 -3.17
CA ILE A 46 8.79 3.08 -2.97
C ILE A 46 8.63 4.19 -1.94
N ALA A 47 9.41 4.16 -0.86
CA ALA A 47 9.35 5.20 0.16
C ALA A 47 9.81 6.57 -0.37
N GLU A 48 10.86 6.61 -1.20
CA GLU A 48 11.33 7.84 -1.86
C GLU A 48 10.25 8.41 -2.79
N MET A 49 9.67 7.57 -3.65
CA MET A 49 8.54 7.97 -4.52
C MET A 49 7.36 8.51 -3.71
N ALA A 50 6.94 7.80 -2.65
CA ALA A 50 5.83 8.22 -1.81
C ALA A 50 6.13 9.52 -1.05
N ASN A 51 7.39 9.78 -0.68
CA ASN A 51 7.81 11.02 -0.06
C ASN A 51 7.76 12.20 -1.05
N GLU A 52 8.22 11.98 -2.30
CA GLU A 52 8.12 12.98 -3.37
C GLU A 52 6.66 13.33 -3.70
N GLU A 53 5.76 12.35 -3.64
CA GLU A 53 4.33 12.54 -3.87
C GLU A 53 3.56 13.01 -2.62
N GLY A 54 4.21 13.09 -1.46
CA GLY A 54 3.61 13.54 -0.20
C GLY A 54 2.62 12.55 0.43
N CYS A 55 2.68 11.27 0.07
CA CYS A 55 1.80 10.20 0.54
C CYS A 55 2.51 9.15 1.43
N LEU A 56 3.79 9.36 1.76
CA LEU A 56 4.52 8.51 2.70
C LEU A 56 3.99 8.70 4.14
N LEU A 57 3.47 7.63 4.73
CA LEU A 57 3.00 7.63 6.11
C LEU A 57 4.13 7.29 7.11
N LEU A 58 4.97 6.30 6.78
CA LEU A 58 5.98 5.77 7.70
C LEU A 58 7.09 5.01 6.97
N GLY A 59 8.33 5.09 7.48
CA GLY A 59 9.49 4.37 6.94
C GLY A 59 10.28 5.18 5.89
N PRO A 60 11.22 4.53 5.16
CA PRO A 60 11.56 3.12 5.25
C PRO A 60 12.37 2.83 6.52
N MET A 61 12.08 1.73 7.23
CA MET A 61 12.88 1.33 8.41
C MET A 61 12.64 -0.11 8.85
N TYR A 62 13.62 -0.67 9.55
CA TYR A 62 13.48 -1.96 10.22
C TYR A 62 12.61 -1.84 11.48
N ARG A 63 11.69 -2.78 11.66
CA ARG A 63 10.75 -2.82 12.81
C ARG A 63 11.15 -3.85 13.84
N ASN A 64 11.19 -5.12 13.46
CA ASN A 64 11.59 -6.27 14.27
C ASN A 64 11.67 -7.51 13.37
N GLU A 65 12.02 -8.65 13.94
CA GLU A 65 12.18 -9.93 13.23
C GLU A 65 10.89 -10.50 12.63
N VAL A 66 9.72 -10.04 13.07
CA VAL A 66 8.42 -10.49 12.54
C VAL A 66 7.98 -9.62 11.36
N VAL A 67 8.15 -8.31 11.49
CA VAL A 67 7.68 -7.30 10.52
C VAL A 67 8.72 -7.02 9.43
N GLY A 68 10.01 -7.15 9.73
CA GLY A 68 11.09 -6.89 8.79
C GLY A 68 11.35 -5.40 8.54
N TYR A 69 11.79 -5.08 7.32
CA TYR A 69 12.08 -3.73 6.84
C TYR A 69 10.93 -3.20 5.99
N ILE A 70 10.33 -2.07 6.37
CA ILE A 70 9.03 -1.65 5.84
C ILE A 70 8.95 -0.16 5.51
N CYS A 71 8.03 0.19 4.61
CA CYS A 71 7.42 1.51 4.52
C CYS A 71 5.89 1.39 4.41
N ILE A 72 5.16 2.43 4.79
CA ILE A 72 3.71 2.52 4.67
C ILE A 72 3.36 3.77 3.87
N VAL A 73 2.50 3.59 2.87
CA VAL A 73 1.97 4.64 1.99
C VAL A 73 0.47 4.76 2.21
N THR A 74 -0.05 5.99 2.15
CA THR A 74 -1.48 6.25 2.21
C THR A 74 -2.02 6.50 0.81
N ASP A 75 -3.05 5.77 0.41
CA ASP A 75 -3.72 5.99 -0.88
C ASP A 75 -4.65 7.23 -0.85
N PRO A 76 -5.18 7.67 -2.01
CA PRO A 76 -6.08 8.82 -2.06
C PRO A 76 -7.37 8.69 -1.23
N ASP A 77 -7.83 7.46 -0.96
CA ASP A 77 -9.00 7.18 -0.13
C ASP A 77 -8.66 7.08 1.38
N GLY A 78 -7.37 7.18 1.73
CA GLY A 78 -6.89 7.11 3.11
C GLY A 78 -6.58 5.70 3.61
N ASN A 79 -6.54 4.69 2.73
CA ASN A 79 -6.13 3.34 3.10
C ASN A 79 -4.61 3.24 3.22
N ASN A 80 -4.16 2.37 4.12
CA ASN A 80 -2.74 2.11 4.33
C ASN A 80 -2.27 0.91 3.49
N LEU A 81 -1.18 1.10 2.75
CA LEU A 81 -0.46 0.05 2.04
C LEU A 81 0.90 -0.13 2.70
N GLU A 82 1.18 -1.34 3.18
CA GLU A 82 2.49 -1.71 3.71
C GLU A 82 3.31 -2.40 2.62
N PHE A 83 4.53 -1.92 2.41
CA PHE A 83 5.54 -2.55 1.58
C PHE A 83 6.68 -3.02 2.47
N SER A 84 7.04 -4.28 2.36
CA SER A 84 7.91 -4.92 3.35
C SER A 84 8.79 -6.02 2.76
N VAL A 85 9.94 -6.24 3.38
CA VAL A 85 10.84 -7.37 3.09
C VAL A 85 11.33 -7.96 4.42
N GLU A 86 11.73 -9.23 4.41
CA GLU A 86 12.21 -9.99 5.60
C GLU A 86 11.15 -10.28 6.67
N GLN A 87 9.89 -9.98 6.39
CA GLN A 87 8.77 -10.36 7.25
C GLN A 87 8.60 -11.88 7.34
N VAL A 88 8.06 -12.36 8.46
CA VAL A 88 7.62 -13.74 8.58
C VAL A 88 6.31 -13.91 7.82
N LEU A 89 6.38 -14.58 6.68
CA LEU A 89 5.19 -15.03 5.95
C LEU A 89 4.65 -16.28 6.66
N GLY A 90 3.36 -16.26 7.00
CA GLY A 90 2.69 -17.29 7.80
C GLY A 90 2.91 -18.73 7.36
#